data_AF-A0A530A4K6-F1
#
_entry.id   AF-A0A530A4K6-F1
#
_cell.length_a   1.000
_cell.length_b   1.000
_cell.length_c   1.000
_cell.angle_alpha   90.00
_cell.angle_beta   90.00
_cell.angle_gamma   90.00
#
_symmetry.space_group_name_H-M   'P 1'
#
loop_
_entity.id
_entity.type
_entity.pdbx_description
1 polymer ?
#
loop_
_entity_poly.entity_id
_entity_poly.type
_entity_poly.pdbx_seq_one_letter_code
_entity_poly.pdbx_strand_id
1 'polypeptide(L)' 'DDLLDLTADAKQMGKATNKDAAAGKATLAALHGPDWARGQLHGLIDQAHALLEPYGEQAGLLKEAATFVATRNS' A
#
# COMPACT_ATOMS: atom_id res chain seq x y z
N ASP A 1 -2.87 -2.50 -2.95
CA ASP A 1 -3.42 -3.86 -3.08
C ASP A 1 -2.59 -4.88 -2.35
N ASP A 2 -1.32 -5.12 -2.70
CA ASP A 2 -0.51 -6.15 -2.03
C ASP A 2 -0.49 -6.05 -0.49
N LEU A 3 -0.46 -4.83 0.07
CA LEU A 3 -0.56 -4.61 1.52
C LEU A 3 -1.95 -4.96 2.10
N LEU A 4 -3.02 -4.69 1.34
CA LEU A 4 -4.38 -5.05 1.72
C LEU A 4 -4.54 -6.58 1.72
N ASP A 5 -4.06 -7.25 0.67
CA ASP A 5 -4.08 -8.71 0.57
C ASP A 5 -3.31 -9.36 1.74
N LEU A 6 -2.07 -8.91 1.97
CA LEU A 6 -1.21 -9.43 3.04
C LEU A 6 -1.83 -9.26 4.44
N THR A 7 -2.50 -8.14 4.70
CA THR A 7 -3.08 -7.85 6.02
C THR A 7 -4.47 -8.47 6.22
N ALA A 8 -5.23 -8.68 5.14
CA ALA A 8 -6.48 -9.44 5.17
C ALA A 8 -6.20 -10.92 5.44
N ASP A 9 -5.24 -11.50 4.72
CA ASP A 9 -4.82 -12.88 4.90
C ASP A 9 -4.34 -13.10 6.35
N ALA A 10 -3.45 -12.26 6.87
CA ALA A 10 -2.95 -12.38 8.25
C ALA A 10 -4.07 -12.43 9.32
N LYS A 11 -5.17 -11.68 9.13
CA LYS A 11 -6.33 -11.70 10.03
C LYS A 11 -7.17 -12.97 9.87
N GLN A 12 -7.33 -13.46 8.65
CA GLN A 12 -8.07 -14.70 8.35
C GLN A 12 -7.27 -15.95 8.76
N MET A 13 -5.94 -15.82 8.82
CA MET A 13 -4.95 -16.87 9.04
C MET A 13 -4.75 -17.31 10.50
N GLY A 14 -5.45 -16.72 11.48
CA GLY A 14 -5.26 -16.91 12.93
C GLY A 14 -5.34 -18.34 13.50
N LYS A 15 -5.44 -19.38 12.67
CA LYS A 15 -5.37 -20.80 13.09
C LYS A 15 -4.57 -21.74 12.19
N ALA A 16 -4.13 -21.39 10.97
CA ALA A 16 -3.68 -22.44 10.05
C ALA A 16 -2.80 -22.00 8.85
N THR A 17 -1.74 -21.22 9.00
CA THR A 17 -0.96 -20.83 7.79
C THR A 17 0.51 -20.59 8.07
N ASN A 18 1.19 -21.71 8.26
CA ASN A 18 2.61 -21.84 7.95
C ASN A 18 2.80 -22.75 6.72
N LYS A 19 1.74 -23.00 5.93
CA LYS A 19 1.74 -24.06 4.90
C LYS A 19 1.64 -23.60 3.45
N ASP A 20 1.17 -22.40 3.11
CA ASP A 20 1.01 -22.00 1.71
C ASP A 20 1.59 -20.62 1.37
N ALA A 21 2.88 -20.43 1.66
CA ALA A 21 3.71 -19.46 0.90
C ALA A 21 3.91 -19.89 -0.58
N ALA A 22 3.15 -20.88 -1.07
CA ALA A 22 3.44 -21.71 -2.23
C ALA A 22 2.59 -21.40 -3.47
N ALA A 23 2.05 -20.19 -3.63
CA ALA A 23 1.33 -19.76 -4.83
C ALA A 23 2.09 -18.73 -5.72
N GLY A 24 3.38 -18.49 -5.47
CA GLY A 24 4.28 -17.87 -6.47
C GLY A 24 4.09 -16.38 -6.77
N LYS A 25 3.22 -15.65 -6.07
CA LYS A 25 3.15 -14.19 -6.16
C LYS A 25 4.16 -13.56 -5.19
N ALA A 26 5.42 -13.48 -5.60
CA ALA A 26 6.42 -12.69 -4.90
C ALA A 26 6.12 -11.19 -5.11
N THR A 27 5.20 -10.64 -4.32
CA THR A 27 5.00 -9.19 -4.25
C THR A 27 6.06 -8.55 -3.36
N LEU A 28 6.38 -7.28 -3.61
CA LEU A 28 7.37 -6.57 -2.78
C LEU A 28 6.91 -6.49 -1.31
N ALA A 29 5.61 -6.34 -1.07
CA ALA A 29 5.04 -6.35 0.27
C ALA A 29 5.18 -7.71 0.96
N ALA A 30 5.01 -8.83 0.23
CA ALA A 30 5.23 -10.17 0.79
C ALA A 30 6.71 -10.43 1.12
N LEU A 31 7.64 -9.88 0.32
CA LEU A 31 9.08 -10.05 0.54
C LEU A 31 9.61 -9.23 1.72
N HIS A 32 9.16 -7.99 1.86
CA HIS A 32 9.69 -7.04 2.85
C HIS A 32 8.79 -6.83 4.08
N GLY A 33 7.55 -7.30 4.02
CA GLY A 33 6.57 -7.16 5.09
C GLY A 33 5.76 -5.85 5.06
N PRO A 34 4.72 -5.78 5.91
CA PRO A 34 3.72 -4.71 5.86
C PRO A 34 4.27 -3.34 6.28
N ASP A 35 5.22 -3.29 7.21
CA ASP A 35 5.78 -2.01 7.69
C ASP A 35 6.67 -1.36 6.64
N TRP A 36 7.48 -2.15 5.92
CA TRP A 36 8.24 -1.66 4.78
C TRP A 36 7.31 -1.10 3.70
N ALA A 37 6.24 -1.84 3.37
CA ALA A 37 5.27 -1.41 2.37
C ALA A 37 4.57 -0.09 2.76
N ARG A 38 4.22 0.10 4.03
CA ARG A 38 3.70 1.39 4.54
C ARG A 38 4.70 2.53 4.37
N GLY A 39 5.99 2.28 4.66
CA GLY A 39 7.04 3.26 4.44
C GLY A 39 7.16 3.69 2.97
N GLN A 40 7.08 2.73 2.04
CA GLN A 40 7.07 3.02 0.60
C GLN A 40 5.85 3.83 0.18
N LEU A 41 4.66 3.50 0.71
CA LEU A 41 3.43 4.23 0.42
C LEU A 41 3.54 5.71 0.83
N HIS A 42 4.06 6.01 2.02
CA HIS A 42 4.27 7.40 2.44
C HIS A 42 5.20 8.15 1.47
N GLY A 43 6.33 7.55 1.09
CA GLY A 43 7.25 8.17 0.14
C GLY A 43 6.65 8.39 -1.26
N LEU A 44 5.72 7.52 -1.69
CA LEU A 44 5.00 7.68 -2.95
C LEU A 44 3.95 8.79 -2.90
N ILE A 45 3.27 8.99 -1.75
CA ILE A 45 2.37 10.13 -1.55
C ILE A 45 3.16 11.43 -1.67
N ASP A 46 4.30 11.54 -0.99
CA ASP A 46 5.15 12.73 -1.02
C ASP A 46 5.59 13.06 -2.45
N GLN A 47 6.00 12.04 -3.22
CA GLN A 47 6.37 12.20 -4.63
C GLN A 47 5.18 12.65 -5.48
N ALA A 48 3.99 12.08 -5.28
CA ALA A 48 2.79 12.46 -6.01
C ALA A 48 2.41 13.92 -5.71
N HIS A 49 2.50 14.35 -4.46
CA HIS A 49 2.24 15.73 -4.06
C HIS A 49 3.25 16.69 -4.69
N ALA A 50 4.54 16.34 -4.67
CA ALA A 50 5.61 17.13 -5.27
C ALA A 50 5.42 17.32 -6.79
N LEU A 51 5.01 16.27 -7.51
CA LEU A 51 4.69 16.34 -8.94
C LEU A 51 3.49 17.25 -9.24
N LEU A 52 2.60 17.44 -8.27
CA LEU A 52 1.39 18.23 -8.39
C LEU A 52 1.56 19.69 -7.94
N GLU A 53 2.69 20.05 -7.31
CA GLU A 53 2.96 21.43 -6.87
C GLU A 53 2.78 22.51 -7.95
N PRO A 54 3.22 22.31 -9.22
CA PRO A 54 3.05 23.33 -10.26
C PRO A 54 1.60 23.71 -10.57
N TYR A 55 0.64 22.86 -10.22
CA TYR A 55 -0.79 23.08 -10.46
C TYR A 55 -1.49 23.79 -9.28
N GLY A 56 -0.78 24.00 -8.16
CA GLY A 56 -1.30 24.69 -6.99
C GLY A 56 -2.62 24.09 -6.48
N GLU A 57 -3.60 24.94 -6.17
CA GLU A 57 -4.89 24.53 -5.62
C GLU A 57 -5.72 23.64 -6.56
N GLN A 58 -5.53 23.76 -7.89
CA GLN A 58 -6.29 22.97 -8.86
C GLN A 58 -6.00 21.47 -8.75
N ALA A 59 -4.83 21.10 -8.22
CA ALA A 59 -4.47 19.70 -7.98
C ALA A 59 -4.96 19.15 -6.64
N GLY A 60 -5.73 19.91 -5.84
CA GLY A 60 -6.19 19.48 -4.52
C GLY A 60 -6.84 18.09 -4.53
N LEU A 61 -7.79 17.87 -5.45
CA LEU A 61 -8.48 16.57 -5.59
C LEU A 61 -7.52 15.43 -5.97
N LEU A 62 -6.49 15.70 -6.77
CA LEU A 62 -5.51 14.69 -7.16
C LEU A 62 -4.56 14.35 -6.00
N LYS A 63 -4.16 15.36 -5.20
CA LYS A 63 -3.38 15.16 -3.98
C LYS A 63 -4.16 14.33 -2.95
N GLU A 64 -5.45 14.62 -2.79
CA GLU A 64 -6.36 13.84 -1.94
C GLU A 64 -6.53 12.40 -2.45
N ALA A 65 -6.69 12.22 -3.77
CA ALA A 65 -6.80 10.89 -4.38
C ALA A 65 -5.54 10.05 -4.14
N ALA A 66 -4.34 10.64 -4.28
CA ALA A 66 -3.08 9.96 -4.00
C ALA A 66 -2.99 9.48 -2.55
N THR A 67 -3.36 10.34 -1.59
CA THR A 67 -3.43 9.98 -0.17
C THR A 67 -4.46 8.87 0.05
N PHE A 68 -5.66 9.01 -0.51
CA PHE A 68 -6.74 8.05 -0.34
C PHE A 68 -6.36 6.65 -0.83
N VAL A 69 -5.78 6.53 -2.02
CA VAL A 69 -5.38 5.23 -2.59
C VAL A 69 -4.35 4.52 -1.69
N ALA A 70 -3.46 5.28 -1.04
CA ALA A 70 -2.42 4.75 -0.17
C ALA A 70 -2.94 4.39 1.24
N THR A 71 -3.96 5.07 1.76
CA THR A 71 -4.46 4.88 3.14
C THR A 71 -5.80 4.16 3.24
N ARG A 72 -6.40 3.75 2.11
CA ARG A 72 -7.67 3.02 2.11
C ARG A 72 -7.54 1.68 2.84
N ASN A 73 -8.64 1.24 3.42
CA ASN A 73 -8.73 -0.02 4.17
C ASN A 73 -9.45 -1.14 3.39
N SER A 74 -9.88 -0.87 2.15
CA SER A 74 -10.60 -1.80 1.25
C SER A 74 -10.45 -1.38 -0.22
#